data_AF-A0AAD4WTW8-F1
#
_entry.id   AF-A0AAD4WTW8-F1
#
_cell.length_a   1.000
_cell.length_b   1.000
_cell.length_c   1.000
_cell.angle_alpha   90.00
_cell.angle_beta   90.00
_cell.angle_gamma   90.00
#
_symmetry.space_group_name_H-M   'P 1'
#
loop_
_entity.id
_entity.type
_entity.pdbx_description
1 polymer ?
#
loop_
_entity_poly.entity_id
_entity_poly.type
_entity_poly.pdbx_seq_one_letter_code
_entity_poly.pdbx_strand_id
1 'polypeptide(L)'
;MANLAKLEFATLDISGDNYLSWVLDAKIHLHANGLGQTIVDGNDASPEENAKAMIFLLRHIHEALKSEYVVVDESLVLWKALGERYDYQMMVTLPRARYEWTHLRFQDFKTVTEYNSAMHKITSLMRLCGESISKEDMLEKNYEYFSYFKCPPTTAI
;
A
#
# COMPACT_ATOMS: atom_id res chain seq x y z
N MET A 1 -33.68 -1.33 -12.48
CA MET A 1 -32.26 -1.20 -12.87
C MET A 1 -31.49 -0.79 -11.62
N ALA A 2 -30.61 -1.65 -11.11
CA ALA A 2 -29.80 -1.28 -9.95
C ALA A 2 -28.83 -0.18 -10.38
N ASN A 3 -28.99 1.02 -9.82
CA ASN A 3 -27.93 2.02 -9.82
C ASN A 3 -26.81 1.43 -8.96
N LEU A 4 -25.90 0.67 -9.56
CA LEU A 4 -24.63 0.33 -8.91
C LEU A 4 -23.91 1.66 -8.72
N ALA A 5 -24.05 2.24 -7.53
CA ALA A 5 -23.28 3.40 -7.14
C ALA A 5 -21.81 3.03 -7.33
N LYS A 6 -21.18 3.66 -8.32
CA LYS A 6 -19.77 3.41 -8.67
C LYS A 6 -18.96 3.56 -7.38
N LEU A 7 -18.21 2.52 -7.05
CA LEU A 7 -17.31 2.56 -5.90
C LEU A 7 -16.20 3.57 -6.16
N GLU A 8 -15.80 4.23 -5.10
CA GLU A 8 -14.79 5.28 -5.08
C GLU A 8 -13.41 4.68 -5.40
N PHE A 9 -13.15 3.46 -4.94
CA PHE A 9 -11.98 2.63 -5.25
C PHE A 9 -12.31 1.13 -5.09
N ALA A 10 -11.33 0.26 -5.36
CA ALA A 10 -11.52 -1.19 -5.29
C ALA A 10 -11.90 -1.66 -3.87
N THR A 11 -12.82 -2.61 -3.77
CA THR A 11 -13.16 -3.23 -2.48
C THR A 11 -11.99 -4.06 -1.94
N LEU A 12 -11.84 -4.15 -0.61
CA LEU A 12 -10.92 -5.08 0.02
C LEU A 12 -11.29 -6.52 -0.38
N ASP A 13 -10.35 -7.23 -0.98
CA ASP A 13 -10.53 -8.63 -1.36
C ASP A 13 -10.48 -9.55 -0.13
N ILE A 14 -11.19 -10.67 -0.19
CA ILE A 14 -11.20 -11.65 0.90
C ILE A 14 -9.82 -12.26 1.18
N SER A 15 -8.96 -12.37 0.16
CA SER A 15 -7.56 -12.79 0.29
C SER A 15 -6.71 -11.76 1.03
N GLY A 16 -7.08 -10.48 0.96
CA GLY A 16 -6.29 -9.37 1.46
C GLY A 16 -5.14 -8.95 0.53
N ASP A 17 -5.06 -9.46 -0.69
CA ASP A 17 -3.96 -9.13 -1.63
C ASP A 17 -3.84 -7.62 -1.92
N ASN A 18 -4.96 -6.90 -1.87
CA ASN A 18 -5.02 -5.45 -2.06
C ASN A 18 -5.12 -4.66 -0.74
N TYR A 19 -4.89 -5.30 0.42
CA TYR A 19 -5.10 -4.68 1.74
C TYR A 19 -4.33 -3.37 1.92
N LEU A 20 -3.05 -3.32 1.52
CA LEU A 20 -2.24 -2.11 1.71
C LEU A 20 -2.72 -0.93 0.85
N SER A 21 -3.09 -1.17 -0.40
CA SER A 21 -3.71 -0.14 -1.24
C SER A 21 -5.07 0.29 -0.70
N TRP A 22 -5.88 -0.67 -0.23
CA TRP A 22 -7.19 -0.39 0.34
C TRP A 22 -7.11 0.47 1.60
N VAL A 23 -6.15 0.17 2.50
CA VAL A 23 -5.89 0.98 3.70
C VAL A 23 -5.56 2.41 3.34
N LEU A 24 -4.70 2.62 2.33
CA LEU A 24 -4.32 3.95 1.87
C LEU A 24 -5.53 4.73 1.34
N ASP A 25 -6.30 4.12 0.43
CA ASP A 25 -7.47 4.75 -0.18
C ASP A 25 -8.56 5.05 0.86
N ALA A 26 -8.83 4.10 1.77
CA ALA A 26 -9.79 4.27 2.85
C ALA A 26 -9.41 5.39 3.81
N LYS A 27 -8.12 5.47 4.22
CA LYS A 27 -7.62 6.57 5.07
C LYS A 27 -7.78 7.93 4.41
N ILE A 28 -7.40 8.04 3.14
CA ILE A 28 -7.52 9.29 2.37
C ILE A 28 -8.99 9.71 2.29
N HIS A 29 -9.88 8.76 1.98
CA HIS A 29 -11.31 9.05 1.87
C HIS A 29 -11.92 9.48 3.21
N LEU A 30 -11.65 8.76 4.29
CA LEU A 30 -12.13 9.11 5.63
C LEU A 30 -11.62 10.50 6.03
N HIS A 31 -10.33 10.79 5.83
CA HIS A 31 -9.76 12.11 6.13
C HIS A 31 -10.40 13.23 5.31
N ALA A 32 -10.56 13.03 3.99
CA ALA A 32 -11.18 14.01 3.10
C ALA A 32 -12.62 14.37 3.49
N ASN A 33 -13.32 13.45 4.17
CA ASN A 33 -14.69 13.63 4.65
C ASN A 33 -14.79 14.01 6.13
N GLY A 34 -13.66 14.34 6.80
CA GLY A 34 -13.64 14.67 8.22
C GLY A 34 -13.85 13.48 9.17
N LEU A 35 -13.87 12.26 8.65
CA LEU A 35 -14.08 11.03 9.41
C LEU A 35 -12.76 10.34 9.81
N GLY A 36 -11.61 10.97 9.55
CA GLY A 36 -10.30 10.35 9.78
C GLY A 36 -10.04 9.93 11.23
N GLN A 37 -10.64 10.62 12.22
CA GLN A 37 -10.48 10.27 13.63
C GLN A 37 -11.25 9.02 14.05
N THR A 38 -12.29 8.62 13.31
CA THR A 38 -13.13 7.45 13.66
C THR A 38 -12.36 6.13 13.73
N ILE A 39 -11.21 6.05 13.08
CA ILE A 39 -10.33 4.87 13.03
C ILE A 39 -9.06 5.02 13.88
N VAL A 40 -9.00 6.03 14.75
CA VAL A 40 -7.86 6.32 15.63
C VAL A 40 -8.20 5.94 17.07
N ASP A 41 -7.20 5.47 17.82
CA ASP A 41 -7.35 5.16 19.23
C ASP A 41 -7.69 6.40 20.08
N GLY A 42 -8.61 6.23 21.02
CA GLY A 42 -9.07 7.32 21.90
C GLY A 42 -9.86 8.40 21.18
N ASN A 43 -10.43 8.10 20.01
CA ASN A 43 -11.30 9.04 19.31
C ASN A 43 -12.56 9.38 20.12
N ASP A 44 -13.08 10.58 19.88
CA ASP A 44 -14.30 11.13 20.45
C ASP A 44 -15.40 11.24 19.39
N ALA A 45 -15.38 10.34 18.38
CA ALA A 45 -16.33 10.39 17.28
C ALA A 45 -17.77 10.28 17.76
N SER A 46 -18.63 11.14 17.23
CA SER A 46 -20.07 11.06 17.47
C SER A 46 -20.66 9.76 16.89
N PRO A 47 -21.82 9.30 17.41
CA PRO A 47 -22.54 8.17 16.82
C PRO A 47 -22.83 8.35 15.31
N GLU A 48 -23.04 9.59 14.86
CA GLU A 48 -23.26 9.91 13.45
C GLU A 48 -21.99 9.74 12.60
N GLU A 49 -20.85 10.23 13.08
CA GLU A 49 -19.56 10.05 12.40
C GLU A 49 -19.16 8.58 12.33
N ASN A 50 -19.36 7.85 13.43
CA ASN A 50 -19.15 6.41 13.47
C ASN A 50 -20.04 5.68 12.45
N ALA A 51 -21.34 6.00 12.39
CA ALA A 51 -22.26 5.40 11.43
C ALA A 51 -21.87 5.70 9.97
N LYS A 52 -21.45 6.94 9.67
CA LYS A 52 -20.97 7.32 8.34
C LYS A 52 -19.71 6.55 7.94
N ALA A 53 -18.75 6.44 8.86
CA ALA A 53 -17.53 5.65 8.65
C ALA A 53 -17.86 4.16 8.46
N MET A 54 -18.77 3.60 9.26
CA MET A 54 -19.21 2.21 9.14
C MET A 54 -19.87 1.91 7.80
N ILE A 55 -20.80 2.74 7.34
CA ILE A 55 -21.44 2.60 6.03
C ILE A 55 -20.39 2.61 4.92
N PHE A 56 -19.41 3.51 5.01
CA PHE A 56 -18.33 3.61 4.05
C PHE A 56 -17.43 2.36 4.05
N LEU A 57 -16.94 1.93 5.22
CA LEU A 57 -16.07 0.75 5.36
C LEU A 57 -16.78 -0.51 4.87
N LEU A 58 -18.02 -0.74 5.31
CA LEU A 58 -18.82 -1.90 4.89
C LEU A 58 -19.11 -1.87 3.39
N ARG A 59 -19.28 -0.71 2.75
CA ARG A 59 -19.44 -0.63 1.29
C ARG A 59 -18.17 -1.03 0.53
N HIS A 60 -17.00 -0.86 1.15
CA HIS A 60 -15.69 -1.05 0.54
C HIS A 60 -14.97 -2.34 0.94
N ILE A 61 -15.63 -3.28 1.62
CA ILE A 61 -15.07 -4.62 1.87
C ILE A 61 -15.87 -5.71 1.15
N HIS A 62 -15.23 -6.86 0.91
CA HIS A 62 -15.86 -8.01 0.30
C HIS A 62 -17.10 -8.48 1.08
N GLU A 63 -18.14 -8.95 0.39
CA GLU A 63 -19.44 -9.32 0.99
C GLU A 63 -19.32 -10.41 2.08
N ALA A 64 -18.42 -11.38 1.87
CA ALA A 64 -18.13 -12.39 2.89
C ALA A 64 -17.58 -11.77 4.19
N LEU A 65 -16.70 -10.76 4.09
CA LEU A 65 -16.18 -10.05 5.26
C LEU A 65 -17.28 -9.28 5.97
N LYS A 66 -18.20 -8.64 5.23
CA LYS A 66 -19.36 -7.97 5.84
C LYS A 66 -20.21 -8.93 6.66
N SER A 67 -20.42 -10.15 6.15
CA SER A 67 -21.19 -11.18 6.83
C SER A 67 -20.50 -11.64 8.11
N GLU A 68 -19.16 -11.73 8.11
CA GLU A 68 -18.36 -12.09 9.29
C GLU A 68 -18.39 -11.00 10.37
N TYR A 69 -18.37 -9.72 9.97
CA TYR A 69 -18.36 -8.57 10.88
C TYR A 69 -19.74 -7.91 11.06
N VAL A 70 -20.83 -8.64 10.79
CA VAL A 70 -22.20 -8.08 10.78
C VAL A 70 -22.66 -7.50 12.13
N VAL A 71 -22.09 -7.98 13.23
CA VAL A 71 -22.41 -7.52 14.60
C VAL A 71 -21.54 -6.35 15.06
N VAL A 72 -20.50 -5.99 14.30
CA VAL A 72 -19.64 -4.85 14.62
C VAL A 72 -20.36 -3.58 14.20
N ASP A 73 -20.58 -2.67 15.15
CA ASP A 73 -21.22 -1.38 14.95
C ASP A 73 -20.27 -0.19 15.17
N GLU A 74 -19.02 -0.46 15.57
CA GLU A 74 -17.95 0.53 15.76
C GLU A 74 -16.88 0.47 14.66
N SER A 75 -16.63 1.61 14.01
CA SER A 75 -15.68 1.77 12.90
C SER A 75 -14.24 1.48 13.30
N LEU A 76 -13.81 1.91 14.48
CA LEU A 76 -12.48 1.60 15.01
C LEU A 76 -12.30 0.09 15.22
N VAL A 77 -13.32 -0.59 15.74
CA VAL A 77 -13.28 -2.04 15.99
C VAL A 77 -13.17 -2.80 14.67
N LEU A 78 -14.00 -2.45 13.68
CA LEU A 78 -13.92 -3.04 12.34
C LEU A 78 -12.54 -2.79 11.69
N TRP A 79 -12.05 -1.55 11.77
CA TRP A 79 -10.75 -1.15 11.23
C TRP A 79 -9.60 -2.00 11.80
N LYS A 80 -9.57 -2.15 13.13
CA LYS A 80 -8.56 -2.97 13.82
C LYS A 80 -8.68 -4.45 13.48
N ALA A 81 -9.90 -4.99 13.43
CA ALA A 81 -10.10 -6.41 13.10
C ALA A 81 -9.62 -6.75 11.67
N LEU A 82 -9.83 -5.84 10.71
CA LEU A 82 -9.28 -5.97 9.37
C LEU A 82 -7.74 -5.86 9.38
N GLY A 83 -7.19 -4.97 10.22
CA GLY A 83 -5.76 -4.89 10.47
C GLY A 83 -5.17 -6.18 10.99
N GLU A 84 -5.63 -6.67 12.13
CA GLU A 84 -5.15 -7.92 12.72
C GLU A 84 -5.21 -9.10 11.76
N ARG A 85 -6.24 -9.15 10.90
CA ARG A 85 -6.39 -10.21 9.90
C ARG A 85 -5.39 -10.11 8.76
N TYR A 86 -5.05 -8.91 8.29
CA TYR A 86 -4.30 -8.71 7.05
C TYR A 86 -2.95 -8.02 7.23
N ASP A 87 -2.55 -7.66 8.44
CA ASP A 87 -1.24 -7.05 8.73
C ASP A 87 -0.07 -7.99 8.38
N TYR A 88 -0.32 -9.30 8.29
CA TYR A 88 0.67 -10.25 7.74
C TYR A 88 1.06 -9.90 6.29
N GLN A 89 0.18 -9.26 5.51
CA GLN A 89 0.50 -8.82 4.16
C GLN A 89 1.65 -7.81 4.17
N MET A 90 1.73 -6.95 5.18
CA MET A 90 2.90 -6.07 5.40
C MET A 90 4.16 -6.89 5.70
N MET A 91 4.04 -7.95 6.52
CA MET A 91 5.16 -8.82 6.87
C MET A 91 5.72 -9.61 5.69
N VAL A 92 4.90 -9.94 4.68
CA VAL A 92 5.37 -10.64 3.47
C VAL A 92 5.82 -9.64 2.39
N THR A 93 5.11 -8.51 2.25
CA THR A 93 5.39 -7.50 1.22
C THR A 93 6.74 -6.82 1.45
N LEU A 94 7.05 -6.44 2.70
CA LEU A 94 8.28 -5.68 2.96
C LEU A 94 9.57 -6.48 2.71
N PRO A 95 9.73 -7.73 3.20
CA PRO A 95 10.91 -8.54 2.88
C PRO A 95 11.04 -8.81 1.38
N ARG A 96 9.91 -9.03 0.69
CA ARG A 96 9.91 -9.20 -0.76
C ARG A 96 10.39 -7.94 -1.48
N ALA A 97 9.87 -6.77 -1.10
CA ALA A 97 10.28 -5.50 -1.71
C ALA A 97 11.76 -5.21 -1.46
N ARG A 98 12.29 -5.52 -0.26
CA ARG A 98 13.74 -5.43 0.04
C ARG A 98 14.57 -6.39 -0.82
N TYR A 99 14.09 -7.61 -1.00
CA TYR A 99 14.75 -8.58 -1.87
C TYR A 99 14.77 -8.08 -3.32
N GLU A 100 13.64 -7.61 -3.85
CA GLU A 100 13.55 -7.04 -5.19
C GLU A 100 14.44 -5.79 -5.33
N TRP A 101 14.52 -4.92 -4.32
CA TRP A 101 15.41 -3.75 -4.30
C TRP A 101 16.89 -4.13 -4.38
N THR A 102 17.33 -5.08 -3.54
CA THR A 102 18.73 -5.54 -3.49
C THR A 102 19.15 -6.20 -4.80
N HIS A 103 18.24 -6.92 -5.46
CA HIS A 103 18.49 -7.64 -6.71
C HIS A 103 18.08 -6.86 -7.96
N LEU A 104 17.63 -5.61 -7.82
CA LEU A 104 17.26 -4.78 -8.96
C LEU A 104 18.52 -4.40 -9.76
N ARG A 105 18.60 -4.87 -11.02
CA ARG A 105 19.72 -4.56 -11.92
C ARG A 105 19.19 -4.04 -13.25
N PHE A 106 19.82 -2.99 -13.76
CA PHE A 106 19.45 -2.41 -15.06
C PHE A 106 19.54 -3.43 -16.21
N GLN A 107 20.53 -4.32 -16.18
CA GLN A 107 20.75 -5.32 -17.23
C GLN A 107 19.57 -6.29 -17.42
N ASP A 108 18.69 -6.41 -16.42
CA ASP A 108 17.49 -7.26 -16.49
C ASP A 108 16.34 -6.56 -17.26
N PHE A 109 16.51 -5.30 -17.70
CA PHE A 109 15.52 -4.50 -18.41
C PHE A 109 16.01 -4.03 -19.79
N LYS A 110 15.09 -3.82 -20.74
CA LYS A 110 15.43 -3.38 -22.10
C LYS A 110 15.63 -1.88 -22.20
N THR A 111 14.98 -1.11 -21.32
CA THR A 111 14.99 0.35 -21.38
C THR A 111 15.14 0.98 -20.00
N VAL A 112 15.66 2.21 -19.98
CA VAL A 112 15.74 3.04 -18.78
C VAL A 112 14.35 3.26 -18.16
N THR A 113 13.31 3.41 -18.98
CA THR A 113 11.95 3.61 -18.51
C THR A 113 11.40 2.39 -17.78
N GLU A 114 11.63 1.18 -18.28
CA GLU A 114 11.21 -0.06 -17.62
C GLU A 114 11.90 -0.24 -16.26
N TYR A 115 13.22 -0.05 -16.22
CA TYR A 115 14.00 -0.11 -14.99
C TYR A 115 13.52 0.93 -13.97
N ASN A 116 13.36 2.19 -14.38
CA ASN A 116 12.87 3.25 -13.49
C ASN A 116 11.46 2.94 -12.98
N SER A 117 10.59 2.38 -13.83
CA SER A 117 9.24 1.97 -13.41
C SER A 117 9.29 0.88 -12.33
N ALA A 118 10.14 -0.14 -12.50
CA ALA A 118 10.33 -1.19 -11.50
C ALA A 118 10.88 -0.62 -10.18
N MET A 119 11.89 0.24 -10.27
CA MET A 119 12.46 0.95 -9.12
C MET A 119 11.39 1.75 -8.35
N HIS A 120 10.55 2.51 -9.08
CA HIS A 120 9.46 3.28 -8.47
C HIS A 120 8.41 2.39 -7.82
N LYS A 121 8.06 1.25 -8.40
CA LYS A 121 7.12 0.29 -7.80
C LYS A 121 7.66 -0.27 -6.49
N ILE A 122 8.90 -0.76 -6.49
CA ILE A 122 9.55 -1.34 -5.31
C ILE A 122 9.62 -0.31 -4.18
N THR A 123 10.14 0.88 -4.48
CA THR A 123 10.29 1.95 -3.47
C THR A 123 8.93 2.45 -2.94
N SER A 124 7.88 2.45 -3.76
CA SER A 124 6.53 2.78 -3.31
C SER A 124 5.97 1.74 -2.34
N LEU A 125 6.20 0.44 -2.61
CA LEU A 125 5.81 -0.65 -1.70
C LEU A 125 6.56 -0.57 -0.36
N MET A 126 7.86 -0.28 -0.38
CA MET A 126 8.66 -0.10 0.83
C MET A 126 8.13 1.07 1.67
N ARG A 127 7.83 2.21 1.05
CA ARG A 127 7.21 3.38 1.72
C ARG A 127 5.84 3.06 2.30
N LEU A 128 5.01 2.32 1.56
CA LEU A 128 3.70 1.88 2.03
C LEU A 128 3.79 1.01 3.28
N CYS A 129 4.86 0.22 3.41
CA CYS A 129 5.16 -0.58 4.59
C CYS A 129 5.90 0.19 5.71
N GLY A 130 6.06 1.51 5.58
CA GLY A 130 6.69 2.37 6.59
C GLY A 130 8.21 2.51 6.48
N GLU A 131 8.84 2.03 5.40
CA GLU A 131 10.28 2.18 5.18
C GLU A 131 10.61 3.41 4.32
N SER A 132 11.48 4.28 4.82
CA SER A 132 11.90 5.48 4.09
C SER A 132 13.03 5.16 3.11
N ILE A 133 12.72 5.12 1.82
CA ILE A 133 13.72 5.18 0.74
C ILE A 133 13.83 6.64 0.26
N SER A 134 15.01 7.24 0.43
CA SER A 134 15.30 8.61 0.02
C SER A 134 15.51 8.73 -1.50
N LYS A 135 15.54 9.96 -2.03
CA LYS A 135 15.87 10.16 -3.45
C LYS A 135 17.34 9.85 -3.71
N GLU A 136 18.18 10.12 -2.73
CA GLU A 136 19.61 9.86 -2.71
C GLU A 136 19.88 8.36 -2.86
N ASP A 137 19.16 7.51 -2.12
CA ASP A 137 19.26 6.03 -2.24
C ASP A 137 18.89 5.56 -3.66
N MET A 138 17.85 6.17 -4.25
CA MET A 138 17.44 5.88 -5.63
C MET A 138 18.48 6.34 -6.66
N LEU A 139 19.15 7.46 -6.41
CA LEU A 139 20.22 7.97 -7.25
C LEU A 139 21.47 7.09 -7.14
N GLU A 140 21.87 6.71 -5.92
CA GLU A 140 23.00 5.81 -5.70
C GLU A 140 22.77 4.47 -6.41
N LYS A 141 21.55 3.92 -6.37
CA LYS A 141 21.17 2.73 -7.14
C LYS A 141 21.37 2.91 -8.65
N ASN A 142 21.09 4.09 -9.17
CA ASN A 142 21.35 4.43 -10.58
C ASN A 142 22.84 4.61 -10.87
N TYR A 143 23.64 5.08 -9.92
CA TYR A 143 25.08 5.26 -10.07
C TYR A 143 25.86 3.94 -9.93
N GLU A 144 25.40 3.00 -9.10
CA GLU A 144 25.91 1.62 -9.07
C GLU A 144 25.97 1.07 -10.50
N TYR A 145 24.89 1.21 -11.26
CA TYR A 145 24.86 0.89 -12.69
C TYR A 145 26.01 1.56 -13.47
N PHE A 146 26.15 2.88 -13.44
CA PHE A 146 27.18 3.58 -14.22
C PHE A 146 28.62 3.21 -13.82
N SER A 147 28.86 2.83 -12.56
CA SER A 147 30.18 2.41 -12.09
C SER A 147 30.62 1.07 -12.72
N TYR A 148 29.69 0.14 -12.96
CA TYR A 148 29.98 -1.14 -13.64
C TYR A 148 30.25 -0.99 -15.15
N PHE A 149 29.89 0.14 -15.78
CA PHE A 149 30.16 0.43 -17.20
C PHE A 149 31.43 1.28 -17.42
N LYS A 150 32.20 1.62 -16.37
CA LYS A 150 33.53 2.25 -16.56
C LYS A 150 34.56 1.19 -16.97
N CYS A 151 34.84 1.16 -18.28
CA CYS A 151 35.99 0.64 -19.04
C CYS A 151 36.98 -0.36 -18.36
N PRO A 152 37.30 -1.51 -18.97
CA PRO A 152 38.44 -2.33 -18.54
C PRO A 152 39.76 -1.55 -18.66
N PRO A 153 40.77 -1.83 -17.82
CA PRO A 153 42.07 -1.18 -17.94
C PRO A 153 42.65 -1.49 -19.32
N THR A 154 42.88 -0.45 -20.12
CA THR A 154 43.61 -0.57 -21.38
C THR A 154 45.01 -1.08 -21.05
N THR A 155 45.29 -2.35 -21.35
CA THR A 155 46.65 -2.89 -21.29
C THR A 155 47.50 -2.11 -22.28
N ALA A 156 48.34 -1.20 -21.76
CA ALA A 156 49.38 -0.56 -22.56
C ALA A 156 50.47 -1.61 -22.85
N ILE A 157 50.66 -1.92 -24.14
CA ILE A 157 51.83 -2.63 -24.68
C ILE A 157 52.98 -1.64 -24.79
#